data_AF-A0A9D8A0E1-F1
#
_entry.id   AF-A0A9D8A0E1-F1
#
_cell.length_a   1.000
_cell.length_b   1.000
_cell.length_c   1.000
_cell.angle_alpha   90.00
_cell.angle_beta   90.00
_cell.angle_gamma   90.00
#
_symmetry.space_group_name_H-M   'P 1'
#
loop_
_entity.id
_entity.type
_entity.pdbx_description
1 polymer ?
#
loop_
_entity_poly.entity_id
_entity_poly.type
_entity_poly.pdbx_seq_one_letter_code
_entity_poly.pdbx_strand_id
1 'polypeptide(L)'
;MSKAKIKYQFYYAVFETETDGKITVLLPDFDSKTFGENFDEAVEMGIDSLALLLATSKLIPERSEREKLLRDYKDPPFEIVPVFVDENLVNAYSEDKKTKCNTSLYQSVLNKIDDFLPGSRFLNRSQFLENAALFFIEFEDKYPDLNKSIFSELSVSPEAKYEKLGSKSKRK
;
A
#
# COMPACT_ATOMS: atom_id res chain seq x y z
N MET A 1 -29.43 -12.38 -2.79
CA MET A 1 -29.46 -11.08 -2.10
C MET A 1 -29.02 -10.02 -3.10
N SER A 2 -29.84 -8.99 -3.32
CA SER A 2 -29.61 -7.94 -4.32
C SER A 2 -28.43 -7.06 -3.88
N LYS A 3 -27.34 -7.03 -4.67
CA LYS A 3 -26.27 -6.02 -4.51
C LYS A 3 -26.90 -4.65 -4.76
N ALA A 4 -27.05 -3.85 -3.72
CA ALA A 4 -27.44 -2.46 -3.88
C ALA A 4 -26.40 -1.77 -4.77
N LYS A 5 -26.82 -1.19 -5.90
CA LYS A 5 -25.96 -0.35 -6.74
C LYS A 5 -25.54 0.84 -5.89
N ILE A 6 -24.28 0.89 -5.46
CA ILE A 6 -23.70 2.03 -4.74
C ILE A 6 -23.55 3.16 -5.75
N LYS A 7 -24.54 4.04 -5.82
CA LYS A 7 -24.56 5.20 -6.68
C LYS A 7 -23.83 6.33 -5.95
N TYR A 8 -22.54 6.51 -6.23
CA TYR A 8 -21.69 7.60 -5.71
C TYR A 8 -21.73 7.78 -4.19
N GLN A 9 -20.81 7.14 -3.46
CA GLN A 9 -20.68 7.33 -2.02
C GLN A 9 -19.66 8.44 -1.76
N PHE A 10 -20.07 9.42 -0.96
CA PHE A 10 -19.15 10.43 -0.43
C PHE A 10 -19.27 10.44 1.09
N TYR A 11 -18.16 10.70 1.77
CA TYR A 11 -18.10 10.98 3.21
C TYR A 11 -17.44 12.34 3.43
N TYR A 12 -17.77 12.99 4.53
CA TYR A 12 -17.05 14.20 4.91
C TYR A 12 -15.75 13.82 5.59
N ALA A 13 -14.66 14.43 5.15
CA ALA A 13 -13.37 14.36 5.80
C ALA A 13 -13.02 15.70 6.42
N VAL A 14 -12.19 15.68 7.47
CA VAL A 14 -11.67 16.87 8.14
C VAL A 14 -10.20 17.00 7.78
N PHE A 15 -9.84 18.10 7.12
CA PHE A 15 -8.49 18.43 6.70
C PHE A 15 -7.89 19.39 7.72
N GLU A 16 -6.89 18.96 8.46
CA GLU A 16 -6.20 19.77 9.47
C GLU A 16 -4.79 20.11 8.96
N THR A 17 -4.47 21.40 8.92
CA THR A 17 -3.12 21.85 8.52
C THR A 17 -2.19 21.78 9.73
N GLU A 18 -1.11 21.00 9.60
CA GLU A 18 -0.08 20.87 10.62
C GLU A 18 0.92 22.05 10.58
N THR A 19 1.76 22.16 11.61
CA THR A 19 2.73 23.26 11.76
C THR A 19 3.86 23.22 10.75
N ASP A 20 4.13 22.07 10.13
CA ASP A 20 5.14 21.86 9.09
C ASP A 20 4.58 22.03 7.66
N GLY A 21 3.29 22.36 7.53
CA GLY A 21 2.61 22.54 6.25
C GLY A 21 2.00 21.26 5.67
N LYS A 22 2.19 20.10 6.31
CA LYS A 22 1.48 18.87 5.95
C LYS A 22 0.01 18.99 6.32
N ILE A 23 -0.81 18.19 5.66
CA ILE A 23 -2.25 18.18 5.91
C ILE A 23 -2.69 16.78 6.31
N THR A 24 -3.24 16.71 7.52
CA THR A 24 -3.89 15.52 8.07
C THR A 24 -5.32 15.46 7.57
N VAL A 25 -5.71 14.28 7.07
CA VAL A 25 -7.08 14.02 6.61
C VAL A 25 -7.69 12.98 7.53
N LEU A 26 -8.70 13.39 8.27
CA LEU A 26 -9.49 12.53 9.14
C LEU A 26 -10.75 12.08 8.40
N LEU A 27 -11.07 10.79 8.49
CA LEU A 27 -12.34 10.19 8.07
C LEU A 27 -13.08 9.75 9.34
N PRO A 28 -13.83 10.65 10.00
CA PRO A 28 -14.31 10.43 11.37
C PRO A 28 -15.28 9.26 11.49
N ASP A 29 -16.10 9.04 10.45
CA ASP A 29 -17.07 7.95 10.42
C ASP A 29 -16.40 6.56 10.40
N PHE A 30 -15.14 6.47 9.97
CA PHE A 30 -14.35 5.25 9.89
C PHE A 30 -13.24 5.17 10.95
N ASP A 31 -13.14 6.16 11.84
CA ASP A 31 -12.04 6.29 12.81
C ASP A 31 -10.65 6.09 12.16
N SER A 32 -10.46 6.72 10.99
CA SER A 32 -9.26 6.57 10.17
C SER A 32 -8.66 7.92 9.80
N LYS A 33 -7.35 7.93 9.54
CA LYS A 33 -6.61 9.11 9.12
C LYS A 33 -5.53 8.79 8.10
N THR A 34 -5.24 9.76 7.24
CA THR A 34 -4.15 9.77 6.28
C THR A 34 -3.54 11.18 6.19
N PHE A 35 -2.51 11.37 5.38
CA PHE A 35 -1.74 12.61 5.31
C PHE A 35 -1.32 12.91 3.88
N GLY A 36 -1.15 14.19 3.55
CA GLY A 36 -0.50 14.65 2.32
C GLY A 36 0.47 15.80 2.60
N GLU A 37 1.51 15.96 1.78
CA GLU A 37 2.49 17.04 1.93
C GLU A 37 1.93 18.41 1.50
N ASN A 38 0.80 18.41 0.80
CA ASN A 38 0.05 19.59 0.38
C ASN A 38 -1.44 19.22 0.25
N PHE A 39 -2.29 20.22 -0.04
CA PHE A 39 -3.74 20.03 -0.03
C PHE A 39 -4.21 19.10 -1.15
N ASP A 40 -3.63 19.20 -2.34
CA ASP A 40 -4.01 18.36 -3.48
C ASP A 40 -3.67 16.89 -3.20
N GLU A 41 -2.47 16.63 -2.69
CA GLU A 41 -2.06 15.28 -2.27
C GLU A 41 -2.93 14.77 -1.11
N ALA A 42 -3.26 15.61 -0.13
CA ALA A 42 -4.14 15.23 0.96
C ALA A 42 -5.53 14.82 0.46
N VAL A 43 -6.06 15.52 -0.56
CA VAL A 43 -7.33 15.14 -1.20
C VAL A 43 -7.20 13.78 -1.89
N GLU A 44 -6.14 13.56 -2.67
CA GLU A 44 -5.88 12.26 -3.33
C GLU A 44 -5.79 11.12 -2.30
N MET A 45 -5.02 11.33 -1.23
CA MET A 45 -4.85 10.37 -0.14
C MET A 45 -6.17 10.11 0.60
N GLY A 46 -6.99 11.15 0.80
CA GLY A 46 -8.32 11.02 1.40
C GLY A 46 -9.29 10.20 0.55
N ILE A 47 -9.29 10.41 -0.78
CA ILE A 47 -10.08 9.63 -1.74
C ILE A 47 -9.66 8.16 -1.69
N ASP A 48 -8.34 7.91 -1.76
CA ASP A 48 -7.78 6.56 -1.79
C ASP A 48 -8.06 5.79 -0.48
N SER A 49 -7.83 6.45 0.67
CA SER A 49 -8.14 5.91 1.98
C SER A 49 -9.63 5.60 2.13
N LEU A 50 -10.52 6.49 1.70
CA LEU A 50 -11.96 6.25 1.75
C LEU A 50 -12.37 5.09 0.84
N ALA A 51 -11.77 4.97 -0.34
CA ALA A 51 -12.02 3.85 -1.24
C ALA A 51 -11.63 2.50 -0.62
N LEU A 52 -10.44 2.43 -0.01
CA LEU A 52 -9.96 1.25 0.70
C LEU A 52 -10.89 0.89 1.87
N LEU A 53 -11.32 1.88 2.66
CA LEU A 53 -12.21 1.66 3.80
C LEU A 53 -13.58 1.14 3.35
N LEU A 54 -14.17 1.72 2.31
CA LEU A 54 -15.44 1.26 1.73
C LEU A 54 -15.35 -0.16 1.17
N ALA A 55 -14.18 -0.54 0.67
CA ALA A 55 -13.91 -1.86 0.12
C ALA A 55 -13.71 -2.95 1.20
N THR A 56 -13.02 -2.61 2.28
CA THR A 56 -12.53 -3.60 3.25
C THR A 56 -13.33 -3.64 4.55
N SER A 57 -14.11 -2.60 4.83
CA SER A 57 -14.89 -2.51 6.06
C SER A 57 -16.08 -3.48 6.05
N LYS A 58 -16.18 -4.33 7.07
CA LYS A 58 -17.29 -5.29 7.24
C LYS A 58 -18.65 -4.61 7.45
N LEU A 59 -18.62 -3.41 8.03
CA LEU A 59 -19.79 -2.58 8.27
C LEU A 59 -19.47 -1.19 7.73
N ILE A 60 -20.29 -0.71 6.80
CA ILE A 60 -20.17 0.65 6.28
C ILE A 60 -21.00 1.58 7.19
N PRO A 61 -20.36 2.52 7.91
CA PRO A 61 -21.04 3.43 8.82
C PRO A 61 -21.97 4.38 8.06
N GLU A 62 -23.03 4.85 8.71
CA GLU A 62 -23.82 5.96 8.17
C GLU A 62 -22.98 7.24 8.21
N ARG A 63 -23.02 8.03 7.14
CA ARG A 63 -22.25 9.27 7.03
C ARG A 63 -22.74 10.32 8.02
N SER A 64 -21.82 10.96 8.74
CA SER A 64 -22.13 12.11 9.60
C SER A 64 -22.60 13.33 8.80
N GLU A 65 -23.53 14.09 9.38
CA GLU A 65 -23.92 15.40 8.84
C GLU A 65 -22.78 16.41 8.99
N ARG A 66 -22.64 17.32 8.02
CA ARG A 66 -21.59 18.34 8.03
C ARG A 66 -21.70 19.25 9.25
N GLU A 67 -22.92 19.61 9.63
CA GLU A 67 -23.21 20.47 10.78
C GLU A 67 -22.79 19.83 12.10
N LYS A 68 -22.83 18.50 12.19
CA LYS A 68 -22.33 17.77 13.36
C LYS A 68 -20.81 17.87 13.41
N LEU A 69 -20.13 17.61 12.30
CA LEU A 69 -18.67 17.70 12.24
C LEU A 69 -18.18 19.13 12.53
N LEU A 70 -18.86 20.18 12.04
CA LEU A 70 -18.55 21.58 12.41
C LEU A 70 -18.72 21.90 13.90
N ARG A 71 -19.50 21.10 14.64
CA ARG A 71 -19.62 21.22 16.10
C ARG A 71 -18.58 20.40 16.83
N ASP A 72 -18.16 19.27 16.27
CA ASP A 72 -17.19 18.39 16.91
C ASP A 72 -15.76 18.91 16.71
N TYR A 73 -15.51 19.57 15.57
CA TYR A 73 -14.28 20.26 15.22
C TYR A 73 -14.61 21.77 15.18
N LYS A 74 -14.11 22.56 16.14
CA LYS A 74 -14.49 23.99 16.33
C LYS A 74 -13.36 25.00 16.16
N ASP A 75 -12.14 24.64 16.51
CA ASP A 75 -10.96 25.52 16.44
C ASP A 75 -10.12 25.30 15.16
N PRO A 76 -9.98 26.30 14.27
CA PRO A 76 -9.14 26.20 13.07
C PRO A 76 -7.66 25.88 13.38
N PRO A 77 -6.89 25.34 12.41
CA PRO A 77 -7.14 25.36 10.97
C PRO A 77 -7.60 24.02 10.40
N PHE A 78 -8.92 23.76 10.46
CA PHE A 78 -9.52 22.65 9.74
C PHE A 78 -10.48 23.08 8.65
N GLU A 79 -10.59 22.26 7.62
CA GLU A 79 -11.59 22.36 6.56
C GLU A 79 -12.38 21.05 6.46
N ILE A 80 -13.70 21.14 6.33
CA ILE A 80 -14.58 19.96 6.19
C ILE A 80 -14.98 19.83 4.74
N VAL A 81 -14.45 18.80 4.09
CA VAL A 81 -14.52 18.61 2.63
C VAL A 81 -15.25 17.30 2.34
N PRO A 82 -16.23 17.29 1.40
CA PRO A 82 -16.80 16.04 0.92
C PRO A 82 -15.79 15.31 0.02
N VAL A 83 -15.43 14.09 0.41
CA VAL A 83 -14.57 13.20 -0.37
C VAL A 83 -15.45 12.24 -1.15
N PHE A 84 -15.42 12.37 -2.48
CA PHE A 84 -16.18 11.54 -3.40
C PHE A 84 -15.32 10.38 -3.89
N VAL A 85 -15.88 9.17 -3.91
CA VAL A 85 -15.18 7.99 -4.41
C VAL A 85 -15.93 7.36 -5.57
N ASP A 86 -15.17 7.03 -6.63
CA ASP A 86 -15.65 6.24 -7.76
C ASP A 86 -15.78 4.76 -7.34
N GLU A 87 -16.91 4.15 -7.71
CA GLU A 87 -17.17 2.71 -7.54
C GLU A 87 -16.03 1.86 -8.14
N ASN A 88 -15.41 2.29 -9.24
CA ASN A 88 -14.27 1.60 -9.85
C ASN A 88 -13.05 1.53 -8.92
N LEU A 89 -12.79 2.61 -8.17
CA LEU A 89 -11.68 2.67 -7.23
C LEU A 89 -11.98 1.81 -6.00
N VAL A 90 -13.20 1.89 -5.46
CA VAL A 90 -13.65 0.98 -4.39
C VAL A 90 -13.48 -0.47 -4.86
N ASN A 91 -13.99 -0.82 -6.03
CA ASN A 91 -13.88 -2.16 -6.62
C ASN A 91 -12.43 -2.62 -6.87
N ALA A 92 -11.48 -1.70 -7.03
CA ALA A 92 -10.06 -2.05 -7.11
C ALA A 92 -9.54 -2.57 -5.76
N TYR A 93 -10.10 -2.06 -4.66
CA TYR A 93 -9.82 -2.49 -3.28
C TYR A 93 -10.73 -3.62 -2.77
N SER A 94 -11.97 -3.75 -3.29
CA SER A 94 -13.04 -4.56 -2.67
C SER A 94 -12.77 -6.03 -2.53
N GLU A 95 -11.98 -6.68 -3.39
CA GLU A 95 -11.77 -8.12 -3.32
C GLU A 95 -10.75 -8.59 -4.37
N ASP A 96 -9.75 -9.37 -3.92
CA ASP A 96 -9.23 -10.57 -4.59
C ASP A 96 -8.86 -10.53 -6.07
N LYS A 97 -8.64 -9.36 -6.68
CA LYS A 97 -7.99 -9.29 -7.98
C LYS A 97 -6.51 -9.59 -7.80
N LYS A 98 -6.21 -10.88 -7.65
CA LYS A 98 -4.91 -11.46 -8.01
C LYS A 98 -4.64 -11.05 -9.44
N THR A 99 -3.93 -9.94 -9.58
CA THR A 99 -3.52 -9.45 -10.89
C THR A 99 -2.42 -10.39 -11.35
N LYS A 100 -2.65 -11.05 -12.49
CA LYS A 100 -1.60 -11.85 -13.11
C LYS A 100 -0.52 -10.89 -13.59
N CYS A 101 0.64 -10.94 -12.94
CA CYS A 101 1.84 -10.27 -13.40
C CYS A 101 2.84 -11.32 -13.91
N ASN A 102 3.63 -10.93 -14.90
CA ASN A 102 4.81 -11.70 -15.29
C ASN A 102 5.99 -11.15 -14.49
N THR A 103 6.79 -12.03 -13.90
CA THR A 103 8.02 -11.67 -13.19
C THR A 103 9.16 -12.57 -13.61
N SER A 104 10.38 -12.05 -13.56
CA SER A 104 11.61 -12.79 -13.84
C SER A 104 12.33 -13.07 -12.53
N LEU A 105 12.57 -14.35 -12.23
CA LEU A 105 13.32 -14.78 -11.05
C LEU A 105 14.53 -15.61 -11.49
N TYR A 106 15.61 -15.54 -10.73
CA TYR A 106 16.74 -16.46 -10.92
C TYR A 106 16.26 -17.90 -10.77
N GLN A 107 16.66 -18.77 -11.70
CA GLN A 107 16.25 -20.18 -11.70
C GLN A 107 16.60 -20.89 -10.39
N SER A 108 17.75 -20.56 -9.79
CA SER A 108 18.19 -21.11 -8.50
C SER A 108 17.26 -20.75 -7.34
N VAL A 109 16.63 -19.58 -7.39
CA VAL A 109 15.64 -19.13 -6.40
C VAL A 109 14.32 -19.84 -6.64
N LEU A 110 13.88 -19.92 -7.90
CA LEU A 110 12.63 -20.60 -8.25
C LEU A 110 12.65 -22.08 -7.85
N ASN A 111 13.76 -22.79 -8.09
CA ASN A 111 13.92 -24.19 -7.68
C ASN A 111 13.78 -24.36 -6.16
N LYS A 112 14.40 -23.47 -5.37
CA LYS A 112 14.29 -23.52 -3.90
C LYS A 112 12.86 -23.29 -3.41
N ILE A 113 12.11 -22.40 -4.08
CA ILE A 113 10.70 -22.19 -3.77
C ILE A 113 9.91 -23.48 -4.06
N ASP A 114 10.16 -24.11 -5.20
CA ASP A 114 9.49 -25.34 -5.60
C ASP A 114 9.80 -26.52 -4.66
N ASP A 115 11.04 -26.66 -4.22
CA ASP A 115 11.45 -27.69 -3.27
C ASP A 115 10.84 -27.47 -1.88
N PHE A 116 10.62 -26.20 -1.49
CA PHE A 116 10.03 -25.84 -0.19
C PHE A 116 8.51 -26.04 -0.15
N LEU A 117 7.81 -25.75 -1.24
CA LEU A 117 6.34 -25.70 -1.27
C LEU A 117 5.65 -26.97 -0.74
N PRO A 118 6.03 -28.21 -1.12
CA PRO A 118 5.37 -29.43 -0.68
C PRO A 118 5.37 -29.66 0.84
N GLY A 119 6.39 -29.15 1.55
CA GLY A 119 6.53 -29.25 3.00
C GLY A 119 6.02 -28.04 3.77
N SER A 120 5.44 -27.06 3.07
CA SER A 120 5.06 -25.77 3.64
C SER A 120 3.56 -25.65 3.90
N ARG A 121 3.15 -24.55 4.55
CA ARG A 121 1.74 -24.17 4.73
C ARG A 121 1.12 -23.52 3.49
N PHE A 122 1.89 -23.28 2.43
CA PHE A 122 1.45 -22.51 1.26
C PHE A 122 0.92 -23.42 0.15
N LEU A 123 -0.18 -23.01 -0.49
CA LEU A 123 -0.87 -23.78 -1.52
C LEU A 123 -0.21 -23.67 -2.90
N ASN A 124 0.47 -22.55 -3.19
CA ASN A 124 1.14 -22.32 -4.47
C ASN A 124 2.20 -21.20 -4.38
N ARG A 125 3.00 -21.07 -5.46
CA ARG A 125 4.04 -20.03 -5.60
C ARG A 125 3.50 -18.62 -5.37
N SER A 126 2.33 -18.29 -5.90
CA SER A 126 1.76 -16.94 -5.77
C SER A 126 1.45 -16.59 -4.33
N GLN A 127 0.83 -17.52 -3.58
CA GLN A 127 0.53 -17.32 -2.16
C GLN A 127 1.82 -17.21 -1.32
N PHE A 128 2.84 -18.01 -1.63
CA PHE A 128 4.15 -17.90 -1.00
C PHE A 128 4.78 -16.53 -1.24
N LEU A 129 4.83 -16.09 -2.51
CA LEU A 129 5.44 -14.81 -2.89
C LEU A 129 4.68 -13.60 -2.34
N GLU A 130 3.35 -13.68 -2.29
CA GLU A 130 2.49 -12.67 -1.66
C GLU A 130 2.83 -12.51 -0.17
N ASN A 131 2.93 -13.63 0.57
CA ASN A 131 3.29 -13.59 1.98
C ASN A 131 4.73 -13.12 2.21
N ALA A 132 5.66 -13.51 1.34
CA ALA A 132 7.05 -13.05 1.41
C ALA A 132 7.15 -11.54 1.17
N ALA A 133 6.39 -11.01 0.21
CA ALA A 133 6.33 -9.58 -0.08
C ALA A 133 5.73 -8.79 1.10
N LEU A 134 4.62 -9.26 1.67
CA LEU A 134 4.01 -8.63 2.85
C LEU A 134 4.97 -8.60 4.04
N PHE A 135 5.60 -9.74 4.35
CA PHE A 135 6.63 -9.82 5.39
C PHE A 135 7.75 -8.81 5.14
N PHE A 136 8.20 -8.67 3.88
CA PHE A 136 9.27 -7.75 3.54
C PHE A 136 8.89 -6.29 3.75
N ILE A 137 7.69 -5.91 3.31
CA ILE A 137 7.15 -4.55 3.51
C ILE A 137 7.05 -4.23 5.01
N GLU A 138 6.48 -5.14 5.81
CA GLU A 138 6.38 -4.97 7.26
C GLU A 138 7.75 -4.93 7.95
N PHE A 139 8.71 -5.72 7.46
CA PHE A 139 10.07 -5.74 7.98
C PHE A 139 10.80 -4.42 7.69
N GLU A 140 10.64 -3.85 6.49
CA GLU A 140 11.20 -2.55 6.12
C GLU A 140 10.68 -1.42 7.00
N ASP A 141 9.36 -1.37 7.23
CA ASP A 141 8.74 -0.35 8.07
C ASP A 141 9.26 -0.43 9.52
N LYS A 142 9.40 -1.65 10.03
CA LYS A 142 9.85 -1.88 11.41
C LYS A 142 11.37 -1.72 11.61
N TYR A 143 12.17 -2.00 10.58
CA TYR A 143 13.64 -1.97 10.65
C TYR A 143 14.27 -1.27 9.43
N PRO A 144 14.04 0.04 9.26
CA PRO A 144 14.44 0.79 8.07
C PRO A 144 15.96 0.81 7.83
N ASP A 145 16.77 0.67 8.88
CA ASP A 145 18.24 0.70 8.80
C ASP A 145 18.88 -0.66 8.48
N LEU A 146 18.19 -1.78 8.80
CA LEU A 146 18.72 -3.11 8.50
C LEU A 146 18.67 -3.41 6.99
N ASN A 147 17.63 -2.93 6.30
CA ASN A 147 17.45 -3.25 4.90
C ASN A 147 18.48 -2.58 3.99
N LYS A 148 18.90 -1.36 4.34
CA LYS A 148 20.01 -0.67 3.67
C LYS A 148 21.32 -1.44 3.77
N SER A 149 21.58 -2.14 4.88
CA SER A 149 22.81 -2.91 5.10
C SER A 149 22.79 -4.28 4.39
N ILE A 150 21.68 -5.02 4.46
CA ILE A 150 21.63 -6.40 3.93
C ILE A 150 21.55 -6.42 2.40
N PHE A 151 20.82 -5.48 1.79
CA PHE A 151 20.63 -5.46 0.34
C PHE A 151 21.68 -4.65 -0.43
N SER A 152 22.37 -3.70 0.23
CA SER A 152 23.58 -3.11 -0.37
C SER A 152 24.67 -4.17 -0.53
N GLU A 153 24.79 -5.11 0.42
CA GLU A 153 25.72 -6.25 0.32
C GLU A 153 25.28 -7.35 -0.66
N LEU A 154 23.97 -7.51 -0.92
CA LEU A 154 23.46 -8.43 -1.96
C LEU A 154 23.51 -7.81 -3.37
N SER A 155 23.68 -6.50 -3.49
CA SER A 155 23.75 -5.78 -4.77
C SER A 155 25.10 -5.90 -5.51
N VAL A 156 26.08 -6.65 -4.96
CA VAL A 156 27.24 -7.10 -5.74
C VAL A 156 26.83 -8.21 -6.72
N SER A 157 26.20 -7.76 -7.81
CA SER A 157 26.31 -8.25 -9.18
C SER A 157 27.05 -9.59 -9.37
N PRO A 158 26.38 -10.63 -9.91
CA PRO A 158 27.04 -11.81 -10.45
C PRO A 158 28.07 -11.48 -11.55
N GLU A 159 27.92 -10.34 -12.24
CA GLU A 159 28.88 -9.85 -13.23
C GLU A 159 30.25 -9.50 -12.63
N ALA A 160 30.33 -9.16 -11.34
CA ALA A 160 31.60 -8.90 -10.65
C ALA A 160 32.49 -10.15 -10.48
N LYS A 161 31.97 -11.36 -10.75
CA LYS A 161 32.77 -12.60 -10.78
C LYS A 161 33.29 -12.99 -12.18
N TYR A 162 32.81 -12.37 -13.25
CA TYR A 162 33.25 -12.72 -14.61
C TYR A 162 34.37 -11.83 -15.17
N GLU A 163 34.67 -10.67 -14.57
CA GLU A 163 35.82 -9.85 -15.00
C GLU A 163 37.19 -10.36 -14.51
N LYS A 164 37.23 -11.26 -13.51
CA LYS A 164 38.51 -11.84 -13.02
C LYS A 164 38.95 -13.14 -13.70
N LEU A 165 38.15 -13.71 -14.60
CA LEU A 165 38.51 -14.90 -15.38
C LEU A 165 38.83 -14.60 -16.86
N GLY A 166 38.60 -13.37 -17.34
CA GLY A 166 38.85 -12.97 -18.73
C GLY A 166 40.19 -12.27 -19.01
N SER A 167 40.95 -11.86 -17.98
CA SER A 167 42.12 -10.98 -18.15
C SER A 167 43.46 -11.66 -17.86
N LYS A 168 43.66 -12.90 -18.34
CA LYS A 168 45.01 -13.41 -18.63
C LYS A 168 45.03 -14.19 -19.94
N SER A 169 44.84 -13.46 -21.04
CA SER A 169 45.33 -13.91 -22.34
C SER A 169 46.20 -12.83 -22.98
N LYS A 170 47.47 -13.22 -23.14
CA LYS A 170 48.50 -12.78 -24.09
C LYS A 170 49.62 -11.82 -23.63
N ARG A 171 50.82 -12.27 -24.04
CA ARG A 171 52.14 -11.63 -24.26
C ARG A 171 53.08 -11.78 -23.06
N LYS A 172 54.24 -12.42 -23.15
CA LYS A 172 55.14 -12.76 -24.27
C LYS A 172 55.70 -14.17 -24.12
#